data_AF-A0AA96RUD3-F1
#
_entry.id   AF-A0AA96RUD3-F1
#
_cell.length_a   1.000
_cell.length_b   1.000
_cell.length_c   1.000
_cell.angle_alpha   90.00
_cell.angle_beta   90.00
_cell.angle_gamma   90.00
#
_symmetry.space_group_name_H-M   'P 1'
#
loop_
_entity.id
_entity.type
_entity.pdbx_description
1 polymer ?
#
loop_
_entity_poly.entity_id
_entity_poly.type
_entity_poly.pdbx_seq_one_letter_code
_entity_poly.pdbx_strand_id
1 'polypeptide(L)'
;MTGSSDIDNIIISGARIYFPPDNRLPKASSDMLTFAVVRDPDTIPDYLLFVHKEGQWELASPRFFTEAAHAISTATKIASSRLPKVTY
;
A
#
# COMPACT_ATOMS: atom_id res chain seq x y z
N MET A 1 0.09 5.32 -28.70
CA MET A 1 -0.71 5.95 -27.63
C MET A 1 -0.13 5.51 -26.31
N THR A 2 0.75 6.29 -25.71
CA THR A 2 1.25 6.06 -24.34
C THR A 2 0.21 6.63 -23.39
N GLY A 3 -0.78 5.83 -23.03
CA GLY A 3 -1.58 6.12 -21.86
C GLY A 3 -0.64 6.07 -20.67
N SER A 4 -0.43 7.20 -19.98
CA SER A 4 0.17 7.16 -18.65
C SER A 4 -0.69 6.21 -17.82
N SER A 5 -0.14 5.05 -17.46
CA SER A 5 -0.74 4.16 -16.47
C SER A 5 -0.60 4.86 -15.13
N ASP A 6 -1.42 5.90 -14.90
CA ASP A 6 -1.46 6.59 -13.63
C ASP A 6 -1.92 5.57 -12.59
N ILE A 7 -1.02 5.23 -11.67
CA ILE A 7 -1.31 4.27 -10.61
C ILE A 7 -2.22 4.98 -9.61
N ASP A 8 -3.46 4.48 -9.50
CA ASP A 8 -4.42 4.97 -8.54
C ASP A 8 -3.82 4.92 -7.12
N ASN A 9 -4.05 5.99 -6.37
CA ASN A 9 -3.64 6.04 -4.98
C ASN A 9 -4.66 6.81 -4.13
N ILE A 10 -4.64 6.49 -2.84
CA ILE A 10 -5.36 7.21 -1.80
C ILE A 10 -4.38 7.65 -0.72
N ILE A 11 -4.67 8.78 -0.07
CA ILE A 11 -3.95 9.24 1.12
C ILE A 11 -4.89 9.12 2.31
N ILE A 12 -4.48 8.35 3.33
CA ILE A 12 -5.25 8.14 4.56
C ILE A 12 -4.31 8.08 5.77
N SER A 13 -4.67 8.77 6.85
CA SER A 13 -3.87 8.83 8.09
C SER A 13 -2.38 9.13 7.87
N GLY A 14 -2.04 10.05 6.96
CA GLY A 14 -0.66 10.41 6.66
C GLY A 14 0.15 9.35 5.89
N ALA A 15 -0.51 8.30 5.39
CA ALA A 15 0.10 7.31 4.51
C ALA A 15 -0.52 7.35 3.11
N ARG A 16 0.30 7.05 2.10
CA ARG A 16 -0.13 6.90 0.71
C ARG A 16 -0.27 5.41 0.39
N ILE A 17 -1.39 5.01 -0.19
CA ILE A 17 -1.67 3.63 -0.54
C ILE A 17 -1.92 3.57 -2.06
N TYR A 18 -1.09 2.81 -2.76
CA TYR A 18 -1.21 2.60 -4.20
C TYR A 18 -1.97 1.32 -4.55
N PHE A 19 -2.65 1.34 -5.70
CA PHE A 19 -3.35 0.20 -6.31
C PHE A 19 -2.76 -0.10 -7.71
N PRO A 20 -1.61 -0.78 -7.79
CA PRO A 20 -0.94 -1.04 -9.06
C PRO A 20 -1.73 -2.03 -9.95
N PRO A 21 -2.12 -1.65 -11.19
CA PRO A 21 -2.98 -2.47 -12.05
C PRO A 21 -2.30 -3.76 -12.57
N ASP A 22 -0.98 -3.77 -12.71
CA ASP A 22 -0.20 -4.90 -13.23
C ASP A 22 0.73 -5.52 -12.18
N ASN A 23 0.42 -5.35 -10.88
CA ASN A 23 1.31 -5.70 -9.77
C ASN A 23 2.68 -4.98 -9.82
N ARG A 24 2.83 -3.99 -10.70
CA ARG A 24 4.03 -3.16 -10.82
C ARG A 24 4.07 -2.15 -9.68
N LEU A 25 4.92 -2.43 -8.70
CA LEU A 25 5.11 -1.56 -7.56
C LEU A 25 5.63 -0.17 -8.02
N PRO A 26 4.98 0.93 -7.61
CA PRO A 26 5.39 2.26 -8.02
C PRO A 26 6.72 2.66 -7.39
N LYS A 27 7.35 3.69 -7.96
CA LYS A 27 8.39 4.42 -7.24
C LYS A 27 7.74 5.12 -6.05
N ALA A 28 8.01 4.61 -4.86
CA ALA A 28 7.47 5.21 -3.65
C ALA A 28 8.06 6.60 -3.43
N SER A 29 7.26 7.43 -2.78
CA SER A 29 7.63 8.79 -2.44
C SER A 29 8.32 8.79 -1.06
N SER A 30 9.37 9.59 -0.90
CA SER A 30 10.16 9.64 0.34
C SER A 30 9.57 10.55 1.42
N ASP A 31 8.50 11.29 1.09
CA ASP A 31 7.82 12.25 1.95
C ASP A 31 6.79 11.60 2.89
N MET A 32 6.29 10.40 2.56
CA MET A 32 5.20 9.75 3.27
C MET A 32 5.42 8.25 3.40
N LEU A 33 4.90 7.69 4.50
CA LEU A 33 4.81 6.24 4.62
C LEU A 33 3.93 5.71 3.47
N THR A 34 4.51 4.83 2.67
CA THR A 34 3.91 4.40 1.41
C THR A 34 3.60 2.91 1.47
N PHE A 35 2.41 2.54 1.02
CA PHE A 35 1.94 1.17 0.90
C PHE A 35 1.48 0.86 -0.52
N ALA A 36 1.42 -0.42 -0.87
CA ALA A 36 0.80 -0.92 -2.08
C ALA A 36 -0.09 -2.11 -1.75
N VAL A 37 -1.32 -2.07 -2.27
CA VAL A 37 -2.28 -3.17 -2.21
C VAL A 37 -2.26 -3.85 -3.56
N VAL A 38 -1.61 -5.01 -3.61
CA VAL A 38 -1.31 -5.77 -4.83
C VAL A 38 -2.23 -6.99 -4.88
N ARG A 39 -2.76 -7.34 -6.05
CA ARG A 39 -3.52 -8.56 -6.24
C ARG A 39 -3.09 -9.20 -7.55
N ASP A 40 -2.55 -10.40 -7.45
CA ASP A 40 -2.19 -11.19 -8.62
C ASP A 40 -3.26 -12.26 -8.87
N PRO A 41 -4.29 -11.97 -9.70
CA PRO A 41 -5.35 -12.93 -9.94
C PRO A 41 -4.87 -14.24 -10.57
N ASP A 42 -3.69 -14.24 -11.21
CA ASP A 42 -3.14 -15.40 -11.91
C ASP A 42 -2.37 -16.35 -10.96
N THR A 43 -1.82 -15.83 -9.85
CA THR A 43 -1.03 -16.61 -8.90
C THR A 43 -1.61 -16.70 -7.49
N ILE A 44 -2.21 -15.63 -6.97
CA ILE A 44 -2.76 -15.53 -5.61
C ILE A 44 -4.05 -14.68 -5.64
N PRO A 45 -5.25 -15.28 -5.50
CA PRO A 45 -6.51 -14.54 -5.63
C PRO A 45 -6.75 -13.50 -4.51
N ASP A 46 -5.90 -13.49 -3.48
CA ASP A 46 -5.93 -12.57 -2.35
C ASP A 46 -5.03 -11.33 -2.55
N TYR A 47 -5.40 -10.26 -1.86
CA TYR A 47 -4.63 -9.03 -1.77
C TYR A 47 -3.43 -9.19 -0.82
N LEU A 48 -2.30 -8.69 -1.29
CA LEU A 48 -1.06 -8.52 -0.56
C LEU A 48 -0.86 -7.06 -0.18
N LEU A 49 -0.37 -6.83 1.04
CA LEU A 49 -0.03 -5.49 1.50
C LEU A 49 1.49 -5.35 1.60
N PHE A 50 2.03 -4.45 0.80
CA PHE A 50 3.44 -4.05 0.84
C PHE A 50 3.60 -2.69 1.51
N VAL A 51 4.72 -2.48 2.16
CA VAL A 51 5.18 -1.20 2.69
C VAL A 51 6.52 -0.86 2.06
N HIS A 52 6.71 0.40 1.68
CA HIS A 52 8.00 0.87 1.22
C HIS A 52 8.83 1.38 2.40
N LYS A 53 10.00 0.78 2.60
CA LYS A 53 10.96 1.14 3.65
C LYS A 53 12.37 1.09 3.07
N GLU A 54 13.18 2.10 3.38
CA GLU A 54 14.61 2.12 3.03
C GLU A 54 14.91 1.86 1.53
N GLY A 55 14.00 2.30 0.65
CA GLY A 55 14.17 2.15 -0.81
C GLY A 55 13.76 0.77 -1.36
N GLN A 56 13.15 -0.09 -0.53
CA GLN A 56 12.69 -1.41 -0.91
C GLN A 56 11.21 -1.60 -0.54
N TRP A 57 10.56 -2.49 -1.27
CA TRP A 57 9.20 -2.92 -0.96
C TRP A 57 9.24 -4.24 -0.20
N GLU A 58 8.59 -4.26 0.96
CA GLU A 58 8.55 -5.41 1.85
C GLU A 58 7.10 -5.74 2.20
N LEU A 59 6.82 -7.01 2.54
CA LEU A 59 5.50 -7.38 3.04
C LEU A 59 5.24 -6.66 4.36
N ALA A 60 4.18 -5.85 4.40
CA ALA A 60 3.77 -5.14 5.61
C ALA A 60 3.10 -6.08 6.64
N SER A 61 2.64 -7.24 6.18
CA SER A 61 1.93 -8.25 6.95
C SER A 61 2.15 -9.63 6.33
N PRO A 62 2.29 -10.71 7.13
CA PRO A 62 2.33 -12.07 6.61
C PRO A 62 0.94 -12.59 6.17
N ARG A 63 -0.11 -11.78 6.36
CA ARG A 63 -1.49 -12.15 6.01
C ARG A 63 -1.82 -11.77 4.56
N PHE A 64 -2.49 -12.69 3.88
CA PHE A 64 -3.24 -12.43 2.67
C PHE A 64 -4.64 -11.93 3.03
N PHE A 65 -5.19 -11.02 2.22
CA PHE A 65 -6.50 -10.42 2.45
C PHE A 65 -7.44 -10.75 1.30
N THR A 66 -8.60 -11.35 1.58
CA THR A 66 -9.60 -11.63 0.53
C THR A 66 -10.21 -10.36 -0.06
N GLU A 67 -10.16 -9.24 0.67
CA GLU A 67 -10.75 -7.95 0.30
C GLU A 67 -9.74 -6.81 0.43
N ALA A 68 -9.71 -5.92 -0.58
CA ALA A 68 -8.86 -4.74 -0.58
C ALA A 68 -9.11 -3.84 0.64
N ALA A 69 -10.37 -3.73 1.09
CA ALA A 69 -10.75 -2.94 2.26
C ALA A 69 -10.02 -3.38 3.54
N HIS A 70 -9.78 -4.69 3.71
CA HIS A 70 -9.04 -5.21 4.85
C HIS A 70 -7.55 -4.90 4.77
N ALA A 71 -6.96 -4.95 3.57
CA ALA A 71 -5.58 -4.53 3.34
C ALA A 71 -5.40 -3.03 3.63
N ILE A 72 -6.33 -2.19 3.14
CA ILE A 72 -6.36 -0.73 3.40
C ILE A 72 -6.49 -0.46 4.91
N SER A 73 -7.45 -1.11 5.59
CA SER A 73 -7.63 -0.95 7.04
C SER A 73 -6.35 -1.29 7.82
N THR A 74 -5.63 -2.31 7.37
CA THR A 74 -4.36 -2.72 7.98
C THR A 74 -3.26 -1.68 7.74
N ALA A 75 -3.13 -1.17 6.51
CA ALA A 75 -2.21 -0.08 6.18
C ALA A 75 -2.46 1.16 7.05
N THR A 76 -3.73 1.56 7.19
CA THR A 76 -4.13 2.70 8.03
C THR A 76 -3.78 2.50 9.50
N LYS A 77 -3.96 1.28 10.04
CA LYS A 77 -3.56 0.95 11.41
C LYS A 77 -2.04 1.05 11.61
N ILE A 78 -1.25 0.55 10.65
CA ILE A 78 0.22 0.64 10.68
C ILE A 78 0.68 2.10 10.59
N ALA A 79 0.05 2.89 9.72
CA ALA A 79 0.36 4.31 9.61
C ALA A 79 0.07 5.07 10.92
N SER A 80 -1.09 4.82 11.50
CA SER A 80 -1.54 5.47 12.73
C SER A 80 -0.70 5.08 13.96
N SER A 81 -0.07 3.89 13.97
CA SER A 81 0.82 3.48 15.07
C SER A 81 2.23 4.04 14.94
N ARG A 82 2.66 4.43 13.74
CA ARG A 82 3.97 5.03 13.47
C ARG A 82 3.98 6.55 13.63
N LEU A 83 2.83 7.20 13.47
CA LEU A 83 2.68 8.62 13.78
C LEU A 83 2.53 8.79 15.30
N PRO A 84 3.23 9.75 15.93
CA PRO A 84 3.01 10.05 17.33
C PRO A 84 1.53 10.40 17.54
N LYS A 85 0.90 9.81 18.57
CA LYS A 85 -0.41 10.27 19.05
C LYS A 85 -0.24 11.73 19.45
N VAL A 86 -0.69 12.64 18.60
CA VAL A 86 -0.87 14.05 19.01
C VAL A 86 -1.96 14.01 20.08
N THR A 87 -1.54 14.08 21.33
CA THR A 87 -2.43 14.18 22.48
C THR A 87 -2.70 15.67 22.60
N TYR A 88 -3.91 16.10 22.22
CA TYR A 88 -4.40 17.46 22.47
C TYR A 88 -4.72 17.64 23.95
#